data_AF-A0A4D7AV63-F1
#
_entry.id   AF-A0A4D7AV63-F1
#
_cell.length_a   1.000
_cell.length_b   1.000
_cell.length_c   1.000
_cell.angle_alpha   90.00
_cell.angle_beta   90.00
_cell.angle_gamma   90.00
#
_symmetry.space_group_name_H-M   'P 1'
#
loop_
_entity.id
_entity.type
_entity.pdbx_description
1 polymer ?
#
loop_
_entity_poly.entity_id
_entity_poly.type
_entity_poly.pdbx_seq_one_letter_code
_entity_poly.pdbx_strand_id
1 'polypeptide(L)'
;MPGIDITRLAQEKGSPVIILVEPQMAENIGTTARAMANFGMARLRLVAPRDGWPNGRAYPAASGANKILDEVELFATLDDAIADLTLAYAATARMHGQVKPVVGPREAVTAMRPRIAGGETVGVIFGRERNGLLAEEVALADAILTYPVNPDFSSLNLAQAVLVLGYEWFTQAHDAALPFAMMERSKPAAKAQFAAFYAMLERELDRVDFFRPAEKRDSMVVNLRNIIQRMNPSRQDLATLHGAISGIAEGARGPARSGSLDKDGAETLRSMLERAATDKSGATAPVRGIARLLRRNPTEAERLLWEAMMKDRRFAGRGFRRAVPIGPHVVDIVSFDLRLVIDFEPLTQSEAAAASRAEKRQWLAERGYQVVILPAREVEADLAAALDRLAEIVPRGEG
;
A
#
# COMPACT_ATOMS: atom_id res chain seq x y z
N MET A 1 -2.87 -1.64 -22.44
CA MET A 1 -4.11 -1.25 -21.76
C MET A 1 -5.13 -2.34 -22.01
N PRO A 2 -5.90 -2.80 -21.00
CA PRO A 2 -6.90 -3.84 -21.22
C PRO A 2 -7.89 -3.37 -22.30
N GLY A 3 -8.17 -4.26 -23.26
CA GLY A 3 -8.98 -3.98 -24.43
C GLY A 3 -10.36 -3.47 -24.02
N ILE A 4 -10.68 -2.25 -24.44
CA ILE A 4 -11.99 -1.63 -24.23
C ILE A 4 -12.98 -2.42 -25.09
N ASP A 5 -13.98 -3.01 -24.43
CA ASP A 5 -15.14 -3.58 -25.13
C ASP A 5 -15.99 -2.44 -25.69
N ILE A 6 -15.69 -2.07 -26.93
CA ILE A 6 -16.37 -1.04 -27.73
C ILE A 6 -17.86 -1.32 -27.96
N THR A 7 -18.37 -2.52 -27.67
CA THR A 7 -19.82 -2.78 -27.79
C THR A 7 -20.65 -2.04 -26.73
N ARG A 8 -20.07 -1.65 -25.58
CA ARG A 8 -20.77 -0.81 -24.58
C ARG A 8 -20.91 0.66 -24.96
N LEU A 9 -20.06 1.19 -25.85
CA LEU A 9 -20.19 2.56 -26.35
C LEU A 9 -21.45 2.77 -27.20
N ALA A 10 -22.07 1.68 -27.67
CA ALA A 10 -23.24 1.74 -28.54
C ALA A 10 -24.56 2.08 -27.83
N GLN A 11 -24.59 2.22 -26.49
CA GLN A 11 -25.85 2.34 -25.74
C GLN A 11 -26.26 3.75 -25.29
N GLU A 12 -25.46 4.81 -25.41
CA GLU A 12 -25.89 6.14 -24.96
C GLU A 12 -26.14 7.13 -26.10
N LYS A 13 -27.31 6.98 -26.75
CA LYS A 13 -27.98 8.13 -27.41
C LYS A 13 -28.37 9.26 -26.43
N GLY A 14 -28.10 9.08 -25.13
CA GLY A 14 -28.43 10.00 -24.05
C GLY A 14 -27.27 10.90 -23.60
N SER A 15 -26.23 11.12 -24.41
CA SER A 15 -25.17 12.10 -24.14
C SER A 15 -25.47 13.47 -24.77
N PRO A 16 -24.88 14.57 -24.27
CA PRO A 16 -24.94 15.86 -24.96
C PRO A 16 -24.23 15.77 -26.33
N VAL A 17 -24.63 16.65 -27.24
CA VAL A 17 -23.99 16.83 -28.54
C VAL A 17 -22.78 17.74 -28.39
N ILE A 18 -21.61 17.27 -28.79
CA ILE A 18 -20.39 18.09 -28.85
C ILE A 18 -20.32 18.75 -30.22
N ILE A 19 -20.26 20.08 -30.26
CA ILE A 19 -20.23 20.86 -31.51
C ILE A 19 -18.91 21.60 -31.59
N LEU A 20 -18.13 21.35 -32.66
CA LEU A 20 -16.87 22.03 -32.90
C LEU A 20 -17.02 23.04 -34.04
N VAL A 21 -16.84 24.32 -33.73
CA VAL A 21 -16.97 25.42 -34.68
C VAL A 21 -15.62 25.79 -35.26
N GLU A 22 -15.49 25.60 -36.58
CA GLU A 22 -14.28 25.83 -37.36
C GLU A 22 -12.99 25.28 -36.71
N PRO A 23 -12.95 23.99 -36.31
CA PRO A 23 -11.74 23.41 -35.75
C PRO A 23 -10.58 23.54 -36.75
N GLN A 24 -9.41 23.96 -36.26
CA GLN A 24 -8.26 24.29 -37.12
C GLN A 24 -7.42 23.08 -37.50
N MET A 25 -7.41 22.03 -36.67
CA MET A 25 -6.57 20.84 -36.90
C MET A 25 -7.38 19.55 -36.80
N ALA A 26 -7.24 18.69 -37.81
CA ALA A 26 -7.85 17.36 -37.81
C ALA A 26 -7.40 16.50 -36.60
N GLU A 27 -6.17 16.64 -36.12
CA GLU A 27 -5.72 15.96 -34.90
C GLU A 27 -6.51 16.36 -33.66
N ASN A 28 -6.93 17.64 -33.55
CA ASN A 28 -7.74 18.10 -32.42
C ASN A 28 -9.15 17.52 -32.45
N ILE A 29 -9.71 17.32 -33.65
CA ILE A 29 -10.98 16.59 -33.82
C ILE A 29 -10.81 15.14 -33.35
N GLY A 30 -9.71 14.48 -33.75
CA GLY A 30 -9.38 13.13 -33.31
C GLY A 30 -9.20 13.00 -31.80
N THR A 31 -8.39 13.86 -31.18
CA THR A 31 -8.20 13.85 -29.72
C THR A 31 -9.47 14.21 -28.96
N THR A 32 -10.35 15.04 -29.55
CA THR A 32 -11.68 15.33 -29.00
C THR A 32 -12.58 14.09 -29.03
N ALA A 33 -12.65 13.37 -30.15
CA ALA A 33 -13.39 12.11 -30.24
C ALA A 33 -12.87 11.07 -29.23
N ARG A 34 -11.55 11.00 -29.03
CA ARG A 34 -10.95 10.17 -27.97
C ARG A 34 -11.43 10.58 -26.58
N ALA A 35 -11.43 11.88 -26.28
CA ALA A 35 -11.93 12.40 -25.01
C ALA A 35 -13.42 12.05 -24.81
N MET A 36 -14.24 12.18 -25.86
CA MET A 36 -15.65 11.80 -25.84
C MET A 36 -15.84 10.30 -25.53
N ALA A 37 -15.12 9.43 -26.23
CA ALA A 37 -15.19 7.98 -26.04
C ALA A 37 -14.78 7.54 -24.63
N ASN A 38 -13.77 8.19 -24.02
CA ASN A 38 -13.36 7.89 -22.64
C ASN A 38 -14.49 8.06 -21.61
N PHE A 39 -15.49 8.90 -21.93
CA PHE A 39 -16.56 9.28 -21.01
C PHE A 39 -17.96 9.01 -21.56
N GLY A 40 -18.08 8.10 -22.53
CA GLY A 40 -19.38 7.63 -23.04
C GLY A 40 -20.15 8.64 -23.91
N MET A 41 -19.49 9.71 -24.37
CA MET A 41 -20.10 10.64 -25.32
C MET A 41 -19.90 10.16 -26.75
N ALA A 42 -20.93 10.23 -27.59
CA ALA A 42 -20.88 9.67 -28.95
C ALA A 42 -21.28 10.65 -30.07
N ARG A 43 -21.98 11.74 -29.74
CA ARG A 43 -22.56 12.66 -30.72
C ARG A 43 -21.64 13.84 -31.01
N LEU A 44 -21.00 13.85 -32.17
CA LEU A 44 -20.08 14.90 -32.60
C LEU A 44 -20.61 15.61 -33.85
N ARG A 45 -20.67 16.94 -33.80
CA ARG A 45 -20.98 17.81 -34.95
C ARG A 45 -19.80 18.69 -35.27
N LEU A 46 -19.51 18.86 -36.56
CA LEU A 46 -18.50 19.78 -37.05
C LEU A 46 -19.16 20.89 -37.85
N VAL A 47 -18.81 22.14 -37.57
CA VAL A 47 -19.24 23.30 -38.35
C VAL A 47 -18.03 23.82 -39.10
N ALA A 48 -18.09 23.80 -40.43
CA ALA A 48 -17.07 24.35 -41.32
C ALA A 48 -15.60 24.05 -40.90
N PRO A 49 -15.20 22.77 -40.72
CA PRO A 49 -13.84 22.42 -40.32
C PRO A 49 -12.81 22.93 -41.34
N ARG A 50 -11.78 23.63 -40.85
CA ARG A 50 -10.84 24.38 -41.72
C ARG A 50 -10.09 23.51 -42.72
N ASP A 51 -9.65 22.33 -42.27
CA ASP A 51 -8.91 21.36 -43.09
C ASP A 51 -9.85 20.41 -43.87
N GLY A 52 -11.17 20.68 -43.87
CA GLY A 52 -12.19 19.83 -44.46
C GLY A 52 -12.47 18.55 -43.66
N TRP A 53 -13.53 17.83 -44.06
CA TRP A 53 -13.92 16.55 -43.47
C TRP A 53 -14.50 15.61 -44.54
N PRO A 54 -14.23 14.29 -44.52
CA PRO A 54 -13.37 13.56 -43.56
C PRO A 54 -11.88 13.82 -43.76
N ASN A 55 -11.08 13.68 -42.69
CA ASN A 55 -9.63 13.88 -42.74
C ASN A 55 -8.87 12.73 -42.04
N GLY A 56 -8.00 12.05 -42.80
CA GLY A 56 -7.24 10.89 -42.33
C GLY A 56 -6.34 11.16 -41.11
N ARG A 57 -5.93 12.41 -40.87
CA ARG A 57 -5.11 12.78 -39.70
C ARG A 57 -5.84 12.69 -38.37
N ALA A 58 -7.19 12.74 -38.39
CA ALA A 58 -8.00 12.62 -37.17
C ALA A 58 -8.01 11.19 -36.61
N TYR A 59 -7.96 10.17 -37.47
CA TYR A 59 -8.12 8.76 -37.08
C TYR A 59 -6.98 8.24 -36.19
N PRO A 60 -5.68 8.46 -36.49
CA PRO A 60 -4.60 8.11 -35.57
C PRO A 60 -4.72 8.79 -34.22
N ALA A 61 -5.13 10.07 -34.19
CA ALA A 61 -5.28 10.86 -32.98
C ALA A 61 -6.45 10.38 -32.09
N ALA A 62 -7.49 9.80 -32.70
CA ALA A 62 -8.65 9.23 -32.01
C ALA A 62 -8.36 7.93 -31.24
N SER A 63 -7.25 7.24 -31.54
CA SER A 63 -6.77 6.08 -30.78
C SER A 63 -7.86 5.03 -30.51
N GLY A 64 -8.62 4.66 -31.54
CA GLY A 64 -9.68 3.65 -31.46
C GLY A 64 -11.10 4.21 -31.32
N ALA A 65 -11.27 5.52 -31.10
CA ALA A 65 -12.58 6.18 -31.11
C ALA A 65 -13.12 6.47 -32.53
N ASN A 66 -12.79 5.60 -33.50
CA ASN A 66 -13.10 5.81 -34.92
C ASN A 66 -14.61 5.92 -35.18
N LYS A 67 -15.43 5.17 -34.44
CA LYS A 67 -16.89 5.19 -34.58
C LYS A 67 -17.48 6.59 -34.43
N ILE A 68 -16.97 7.40 -33.49
CA ILE A 68 -17.42 8.79 -33.31
C ILE A 68 -17.07 9.63 -34.54
N LEU A 69 -15.89 9.41 -35.13
CA LEU A 69 -15.45 10.12 -36.35
C LEU A 69 -16.27 9.71 -37.57
N ASP A 70 -16.59 8.42 -37.69
CA ASP A 70 -17.37 7.86 -38.80
C ASP A 70 -18.84 8.30 -38.78
N GLU A 71 -19.36 8.64 -37.59
CA GLU A 71 -20.74 9.11 -37.36
C GLU A 71 -20.85 10.63 -37.20
N VAL A 72 -19.80 11.40 -37.52
CA VAL A 72 -19.82 12.87 -37.45
C VAL A 72 -20.91 13.44 -38.37
N GLU A 73 -21.69 14.36 -37.82
CA GLU A 73 -22.60 15.20 -38.62
C GLU A 73 -21.88 16.50 -39.01
N LEU A 74 -21.82 16.79 -40.32
CA LEU A 74 -21.16 17.97 -40.86
C LEU A 74 -22.17 19.05 -41.24
N PHE A 75 -21.93 20.27 -40.77
CA PHE A 75 -22.77 21.44 -41.02
C PHE A 75 -21.98 22.59 -41.64
N ALA A 76 -22.65 23.39 -42.46
CA ALA A 76 -22.07 24.59 -43.07
C ALA A 76 -22.07 25.77 -42.09
N THR A 77 -23.11 25.89 -41.27
CA THR A 77 -23.30 27.01 -40.32
C THR A 77 -23.57 26.50 -38.92
N LEU A 78 -23.35 27.37 -37.92
CA LEU A 78 -23.65 27.04 -36.53
C LEU A 78 -25.17 26.95 -36.31
N ASP A 79 -25.96 27.81 -36.94
CA ASP A 79 -27.42 27.78 -36.89
C ASP A 79 -27.98 26.41 -37.30
N ASP A 80 -27.49 25.84 -38.41
CA ASP A 80 -27.91 24.50 -38.85
C ASP A 80 -27.52 23.42 -37.83
N ALA A 81 -26.34 23.56 -37.22
CA ALA A 81 -25.81 22.58 -36.28
C ALA A 81 -26.51 22.60 -34.91
N ILE A 82 -27.27 23.66 -34.59
CA ILE A 82 -28.01 23.79 -33.33
C ILE A 82 -29.53 23.73 -33.51
N ALA A 83 -30.03 23.62 -34.75
CA ALA A 83 -31.44 23.80 -35.06
C ALA A 83 -32.40 22.83 -34.33
N ASP A 84 -31.93 21.61 -33.99
CA ASP A 84 -32.69 20.60 -33.26
C ASP A 84 -32.44 20.63 -31.74
N LEU A 85 -31.57 21.52 -31.25
CA LEU A 85 -31.26 21.62 -29.82
C LEU A 85 -32.35 22.39 -29.09
N THR A 86 -32.74 21.86 -27.94
CA THR A 86 -33.62 22.51 -26.97
C THR A 86 -32.85 23.29 -25.90
N LEU A 87 -31.53 23.07 -25.81
CA LEU A 87 -30.62 23.77 -24.91
C LEU A 87 -29.19 23.73 -25.48
N ALA A 88 -28.53 24.88 -25.52
CA ALA A 88 -27.16 25.03 -26.01
C ALA A 88 -26.27 25.78 -25.01
N TYR A 89 -25.07 25.25 -24.77
CA TYR A 89 -24.04 25.92 -23.96
C TYR A 89 -22.89 26.38 -24.84
N ALA A 90 -22.44 27.62 -24.68
CA ALA A 90 -21.24 28.14 -25.34
C ALA A 90 -20.02 28.02 -24.40
N ALA A 91 -19.04 27.20 -24.77
CA ALA A 91 -17.81 27.03 -24.01
C ALA A 91 -16.81 28.16 -24.30
N THR A 92 -16.57 29.03 -23.32
CA THR A 92 -15.64 30.16 -23.46
C THR A 92 -14.96 30.52 -22.13
N ALA A 93 -13.68 30.88 -22.21
CA ALA A 93 -12.92 31.47 -21.10
C ALA A 93 -13.04 33.01 -21.04
N ARG A 94 -13.59 33.64 -22.09
CA ARG A 94 -13.71 35.10 -22.21
C ARG A 94 -15.13 35.55 -21.91
N MET A 95 -15.25 36.61 -21.13
CA MET A 95 -16.52 37.33 -20.97
C MET A 95 -16.79 38.16 -22.23
N HIS A 96 -17.89 37.88 -22.92
CA HIS A 96 -18.30 38.59 -24.14
C HIS A 96 -19.33 39.70 -23.89
N GLY A 97 -19.44 40.20 -22.65
CA GLY A 97 -20.37 41.26 -22.27
C GLY A 97 -21.87 40.89 -22.35
N GLN A 98 -22.18 39.62 -22.60
CA GLN A 98 -23.54 39.11 -22.74
C GLN A 98 -24.15 38.84 -21.37
N VAL A 99 -25.43 39.20 -21.20
CA VAL A 99 -26.21 38.88 -20.00
C VAL A 99 -26.83 37.49 -20.17
N LYS A 100 -26.02 36.46 -19.92
CA LYS A 100 -26.44 35.05 -19.93
C LYS A 100 -26.01 34.36 -18.62
N PRO A 101 -26.72 33.31 -18.17
CA PRO A 101 -26.25 32.48 -17.07
C PRO A 101 -24.84 31.95 -17.38
N VAL A 102 -23.95 32.00 -16.39
CA VAL A 102 -22.59 31.45 -16.47
C VAL A 102 -22.51 30.28 -15.50
N VAL A 103 -22.11 29.12 -16.00
CA VAL A 103 -22.04 27.88 -15.22
C VAL A 103 -20.70 27.18 -15.39
N GLY A 104 -20.29 26.45 -14.37
CA GLY A 104 -19.17 25.51 -14.45
C GLY A 104 -19.56 24.17 -15.10
N PRO A 105 -18.59 23.31 -15.45
CA PRO A 105 -18.86 22.00 -16.06
C PRO A 105 -19.77 21.11 -15.20
N ARG A 106 -19.55 21.10 -13.89
CA ARG A 106 -20.38 20.33 -12.95
C ARG A 106 -21.85 20.75 -12.99
N GLU A 107 -22.10 22.06 -12.89
CA GLU A 107 -23.44 22.65 -12.87
C GLU A 107 -24.15 22.44 -14.21
N ALA A 108 -23.43 22.65 -15.33
CA ALA A 108 -23.96 22.38 -16.66
C ALA A 108 -24.39 20.91 -16.81
N VAL A 109 -23.56 19.97 -16.37
CA VAL A 109 -23.87 18.52 -16.40
C VAL A 109 -25.10 18.21 -15.53
N THR A 110 -25.15 18.74 -14.31
CA THR A 110 -26.30 18.55 -13.40
C THR A 110 -27.60 19.05 -14.03
N ALA A 111 -27.56 20.15 -14.80
CA ALA A 111 -28.72 20.70 -15.48
C ALA A 111 -29.11 19.94 -16.77
N MET A 112 -28.13 19.49 -17.58
CA MET A 112 -28.42 18.83 -18.86
C MET A 112 -28.90 17.39 -18.70
N ARG A 113 -28.39 16.63 -17.71
CA ARG A 113 -28.73 15.20 -17.54
C ARG A 113 -30.23 14.90 -17.45
N PRO A 114 -31.01 15.54 -16.56
CA PRO A 114 -32.44 15.26 -16.46
C PRO A 114 -33.22 15.64 -17.73
N ARG A 115 -32.78 16.70 -18.44
CA ARG A 115 -33.38 17.12 -19.71
C ARG A 115 -33.15 16.08 -20.80
N ILE A 116 -31.90 15.64 -20.99
CA ILE A 116 -31.57 14.60 -21.98
C ILE A 116 -32.30 13.29 -21.66
N ALA A 117 -32.37 12.91 -20.37
CA ALA A 117 -33.16 11.76 -19.94
C ALA A 117 -34.67 11.93 -20.21
N GLY A 118 -35.17 13.17 -20.21
CA GLY A 118 -36.54 13.52 -20.60
C GLY A 118 -36.77 13.60 -22.11
N GLY A 119 -35.74 13.35 -22.94
CA GLY A 119 -35.85 13.35 -24.40
C GLY A 119 -35.48 14.67 -25.09
N GLU A 120 -35.04 15.68 -24.35
CA GLU A 120 -34.49 16.93 -24.90
C GLU A 120 -33.14 16.69 -25.60
N THR A 121 -32.87 17.43 -26.67
CA THR A 121 -31.54 17.44 -27.31
C THR A 121 -30.74 18.61 -26.75
N VAL A 122 -29.62 18.32 -26.09
CA VAL A 122 -28.74 19.34 -25.49
C VAL A 122 -27.38 19.32 -26.16
N GLY A 123 -26.82 20.49 -26.46
CA GLY A 123 -25.50 20.62 -27.09
C GLY A 123 -24.55 21.55 -26.34
N VAL A 124 -23.25 21.31 -26.54
CA VAL A 124 -22.17 22.17 -26.05
C VAL A 124 -21.28 22.56 -27.22
N ILE A 125 -21.17 23.86 -27.43
CA ILE A 125 -20.51 24.50 -28.55
C ILE A 125 -19.10 24.90 -28.12
N PHE A 126 -18.10 24.44 -28.86
CA PHE A 126 -16.70 24.79 -28.68
C PHE A 126 -16.17 25.52 -29.91
N GLY A 127 -15.43 26.59 -29.68
CA GLY A 127 -14.89 27.43 -30.75
C GLY A 127 -13.49 27.02 -31.20
N ARG A 128 -12.96 27.86 -32.08
CA ARG A 128 -11.63 27.76 -32.68
C ARG A 128 -10.53 27.78 -31.61
N GLU A 129 -9.45 27.05 -31.81
CA GLU A 129 -8.38 26.88 -30.80
C GLU A 129 -7.70 28.19 -30.39
N ARG A 130 -7.58 29.16 -31.31
CA ARG A 130 -6.92 30.44 -31.05
C ARG A 130 -7.87 31.55 -30.60
N ASN A 131 -9.07 31.57 -31.19
CA ASN A 131 -9.97 32.71 -31.07
C ASN A 131 -11.19 32.41 -30.19
N GLY A 132 -11.44 31.14 -29.87
CA GLY A 132 -12.66 30.69 -29.23
C GLY A 132 -13.88 30.91 -30.13
N LEU A 133 -15.02 31.11 -29.48
CA LEU A 133 -16.28 31.49 -30.12
C LEU A 133 -16.34 33.02 -30.32
N LEU A 134 -16.93 33.43 -31.44
CA LEU A 134 -17.28 34.81 -31.74
C LEU A 134 -18.47 35.26 -30.88
N ALA A 135 -18.64 36.57 -30.72
CA ALA A 135 -19.73 37.09 -29.89
C ALA A 135 -21.11 36.68 -30.45
N GLU A 136 -21.29 36.71 -31.75
CA GLU A 136 -22.49 36.23 -32.45
C GLU A 136 -22.75 34.74 -32.22
N GLU A 137 -21.70 33.90 -32.16
CA GLU A 137 -21.83 32.46 -31.91
C GLU A 137 -22.22 32.18 -30.45
N VAL A 138 -21.66 32.94 -29.50
CA VAL A 138 -22.06 32.82 -28.08
C VAL A 138 -23.48 33.35 -27.87
N ALA A 139 -23.95 34.30 -28.69
CA ALA A 139 -25.30 34.84 -28.60
C ALA A 139 -26.38 33.78 -28.88
N LEU A 140 -26.07 32.79 -29.72
CA LEU A 140 -26.98 31.69 -30.09
C LEU A 140 -27.17 30.65 -28.97
N ALA A 141 -26.29 30.60 -27.97
CA ALA A 141 -26.39 29.66 -26.85
C ALA A 141 -27.28 30.19 -25.72
N ASP A 142 -27.91 29.32 -24.94
CA ASP A 142 -28.74 29.72 -23.78
C ASP A 142 -27.91 30.15 -22.57
N ALA A 143 -26.74 29.53 -22.40
CA ALA A 143 -25.84 29.78 -21.27
C ALA A 143 -24.37 29.69 -21.67
N ILE A 144 -23.52 30.34 -20.88
CA ILE A 144 -22.07 30.27 -21.00
C ILE A 144 -21.57 29.14 -20.09
N LEU A 145 -20.83 28.20 -20.68
CA LEU A 145 -20.02 27.23 -19.97
C LEU A 145 -18.59 27.76 -19.85
N THR A 146 -18.10 27.93 -18.62
CA THR A 146 -16.72 28.35 -18.39
C THR A 146 -16.00 27.42 -17.42
N TYR A 147 -14.68 27.29 -17.56
CA TYR A 147 -13.88 26.38 -16.75
C TYR A 147 -13.15 27.19 -15.66
N PRO A 148 -13.17 26.76 -14.39
CA PRO A 148 -12.45 27.43 -13.31
C PRO A 148 -10.95 27.09 -13.37
N VAL A 149 -10.26 27.64 -14.37
CA VAL A 149 -8.82 27.48 -14.61
C VAL A 149 -8.04 28.68 -14.11
N ASN A 150 -6.70 28.58 -14.13
CA ASN A 150 -5.83 29.69 -13.76
C ASN A 150 -6.16 30.94 -14.63
N PRO A 151 -6.54 32.09 -14.05
CA PRO A 151 -6.84 33.30 -14.81
C PRO A 151 -5.69 33.78 -15.71
N ASP A 152 -4.44 33.56 -15.28
CA ASP A 152 -3.24 33.94 -16.04
C ASP A 152 -2.99 33.01 -17.26
N PHE A 153 -3.65 31.85 -17.30
CA PHE A 153 -3.52 30.86 -18.36
C PHE A 153 -4.85 30.14 -18.59
N SER A 154 -5.85 30.89 -19.04
CA SER A 154 -7.25 30.45 -19.08
C SER A 154 -7.66 29.69 -20.34
N SER A 155 -6.76 29.56 -21.32
CA SER A 155 -7.04 28.90 -22.60
C SER A 155 -6.73 27.40 -22.52
N LEU A 156 -7.76 26.56 -22.37
CA LEU A 156 -7.62 25.11 -22.49
C LEU A 156 -7.50 24.69 -23.95
N ASN A 157 -6.74 23.61 -24.21
CA ASN A 157 -6.84 22.93 -25.50
C ASN A 157 -8.26 22.37 -25.69
N LEU A 158 -8.74 22.36 -26.93
CA LEU A 158 -10.10 21.92 -27.28
C LEU A 158 -10.46 20.54 -26.69
N ALA A 159 -9.60 19.54 -26.92
CA ALA A 159 -9.83 18.19 -26.42
C ALA A 159 -9.78 18.12 -24.89
N GLN A 160 -8.97 18.98 -24.24
CA GLN A 160 -8.90 19.06 -22.78
C GLN A 160 -10.18 19.66 -22.19
N ALA A 161 -10.76 20.68 -22.82
CA ALA A 161 -12.04 21.25 -22.40
C ALA A 161 -13.16 20.20 -22.49
N VAL A 162 -13.23 19.46 -23.60
CA VAL A 162 -14.18 18.34 -23.79
C VAL A 162 -13.91 17.21 -22.79
N LEU A 163 -12.64 16.91 -22.47
CA LEU A 163 -12.25 15.91 -21.49
C LEU A 163 -12.76 16.24 -20.08
N VAL A 164 -12.64 17.49 -19.63
CA VAL A 164 -13.13 17.90 -18.31
C VAL A 164 -14.66 17.86 -18.24
N LEU A 165 -15.35 18.29 -19.30
CA LEU A 165 -16.80 18.18 -19.40
C LEU A 165 -17.25 16.70 -19.39
N GLY A 166 -16.60 15.86 -20.19
CA GLY A 166 -16.86 14.43 -20.26
C GLY A 166 -16.64 13.74 -18.92
N TYR A 167 -15.59 14.12 -18.18
CA TYR A 167 -15.34 13.59 -16.85
C TYR A 167 -16.50 13.91 -15.89
N GLU A 168 -16.99 15.15 -15.85
CA GLU A 168 -18.16 15.52 -15.03
C GLU A 168 -19.42 14.78 -15.49
N TRP A 169 -19.63 14.62 -16.81
CA TRP A 169 -20.73 13.83 -17.38
C TRP A 169 -20.72 12.39 -16.87
N PHE A 170 -19.60 11.70 -17.04
CA PHE A 170 -19.47 10.28 -16.69
C PHE A 170 -19.50 10.03 -15.19
N THR A 171 -18.82 10.88 -14.40
CA THR A 171 -18.81 10.74 -12.94
C THR A 171 -20.18 10.97 -12.33
N GLN A 172 -20.94 11.97 -12.78
CA GLN A 172 -22.31 12.16 -12.30
C GLN A 172 -23.24 11.03 -12.76
N ALA A 173 -22.97 10.41 -13.92
CA ALA A 173 -23.74 9.26 -14.40
C ALA A 173 -23.49 7.96 -13.63
N HIS A 174 -22.28 7.79 -13.11
CA HIS A 174 -21.85 6.57 -12.44
C HIS A 174 -21.51 6.77 -10.96
N ASP A 175 -22.00 7.84 -10.33
CA ASP A 175 -21.75 8.19 -8.93
C ASP A 175 -20.26 8.14 -8.54
N ALA A 176 -19.41 8.61 -9.47
CA ALA A 176 -17.95 8.55 -9.39
C ALA A 176 -17.38 7.15 -9.04
N ALA A 177 -18.10 6.08 -9.36
CA ALA A 177 -17.67 4.71 -9.10
C ALA A 177 -16.35 4.40 -9.84
N LEU A 178 -15.36 3.95 -9.07
CA LEU A 178 -14.09 3.48 -9.61
C LEU A 178 -14.28 2.13 -10.32
N PRO A 179 -13.54 1.85 -11.40
CA PRO A 179 -13.66 0.59 -12.14
C PRO A 179 -13.25 -0.64 -11.31
N PHE A 180 -12.49 -0.44 -10.24
CA PHE A 180 -12.11 -1.46 -9.28
C PHE A 180 -11.99 -0.84 -7.89
N ALA A 181 -12.35 -1.62 -6.88
CA ALA A 181 -12.17 -1.30 -5.48
C ALA A 181 -11.43 -2.45 -4.79
N MET A 182 -10.89 -2.19 -3.60
CA MET A 182 -10.34 -3.25 -2.76
C MET A 182 -11.43 -4.29 -2.51
N MET A 183 -11.07 -5.57 -2.72
CA MET A 183 -12.02 -6.66 -2.55
C MET A 183 -12.34 -6.85 -1.06
N GLU A 184 -13.55 -6.49 -0.63
CA GLU A 184 -14.02 -6.74 0.74
C GLU A 184 -14.31 -8.23 0.93
N ARG A 185 -13.30 -8.98 1.41
CA ARG A 185 -13.44 -10.42 1.69
C ARG A 185 -14.22 -10.71 2.97
N SER A 186 -14.36 -9.74 3.88
CA SER A 186 -15.03 -9.93 5.16
C SER A 186 -15.50 -8.59 5.74
N LYS A 187 -16.64 -8.61 6.45
CA LYS A 187 -17.20 -7.43 7.11
C LYS A 187 -16.29 -6.94 8.24
N PRO A 188 -16.38 -5.66 8.64
CA PRO A 188 -15.73 -5.16 9.84
C PRO A 188 -16.02 -6.01 11.07
N ALA A 189 -15.02 -6.18 11.93
CA ALA A 189 -15.20 -6.94 13.16
C ALA A 189 -16.15 -6.24 14.14
N ALA A 190 -17.00 -7.02 14.82
CA ALA A 190 -17.88 -6.49 15.85
C ALA A 190 -17.11 -6.16 17.14
N LYS A 191 -17.58 -5.20 17.94
CA LYS A 191 -16.93 -4.80 19.21
C LYS A 191 -16.71 -5.96 20.18
N ALA A 192 -17.60 -6.97 20.18
CA ALA A 192 -17.42 -8.18 20.97
C ALA A 192 -16.17 -8.99 20.57
N GLN A 193 -15.85 -9.04 19.27
CA GLN A 193 -14.65 -9.72 18.77
C GLN A 193 -13.38 -8.97 19.15
N PHE A 194 -13.42 -7.63 19.13
CA PHE A 194 -12.33 -6.81 19.67
C PHE A 194 -12.12 -7.08 21.17
N ALA A 195 -13.19 -7.11 21.97
CA ALA A 195 -13.09 -7.38 23.40
C ALA A 195 -12.46 -8.76 23.68
N ALA A 196 -12.87 -9.79 22.94
CA ALA A 196 -12.28 -11.14 23.05
C ALA A 196 -10.79 -11.14 22.65
N PHE A 197 -10.45 -10.48 21.54
CA PHE A 197 -9.07 -10.35 21.08
C PHE A 197 -8.19 -9.61 22.10
N TYR A 198 -8.66 -8.48 22.64
CA TYR A 198 -7.94 -7.70 23.64
C TYR A 198 -7.73 -8.47 24.94
N ALA A 199 -8.75 -9.17 25.43
CA ALA A 199 -8.63 -9.99 26.63
C ALA A 199 -7.59 -11.11 26.46
N MET A 200 -7.53 -11.72 25.27
CA MET A 200 -6.50 -12.70 24.93
C MET A 200 -5.12 -12.05 24.83
N LEU A 201 -4.98 -10.99 24.05
CA LEU A 201 -3.71 -10.28 23.84
C LEU A 201 -3.11 -9.79 25.17
N GLU A 202 -3.91 -9.12 26.01
CA GLU A 202 -3.47 -8.61 27.31
C GLU A 202 -3.00 -9.74 28.22
N ARG A 203 -3.77 -10.83 28.31
CA ARG A 203 -3.40 -12.00 29.11
C ARG A 203 -2.08 -12.62 28.65
N GLU A 204 -1.88 -12.79 27.34
CA GLU A 204 -0.64 -13.37 26.82
C GLU A 204 0.56 -12.43 26.99
N LEU A 205 0.35 -11.10 26.88
CA LEU A 205 1.38 -10.10 27.14
C LEU A 205 1.76 -9.99 28.62
N ASP A 206 0.79 -10.11 29.54
CA ASP A 206 1.03 -10.18 30.99
C ASP A 206 1.88 -11.42 31.33
N ARG A 207 1.59 -12.59 30.73
CA ARG A 207 2.37 -13.84 30.95
C ARG A 207 3.84 -13.74 30.57
N VAL A 208 4.16 -12.90 29.59
CA VAL A 208 5.55 -12.68 29.15
C VAL A 208 6.21 -11.48 29.81
N ASP A 209 5.55 -10.85 30.78
CA ASP A 209 6.03 -9.69 31.54
C ASP A 209 6.33 -8.48 30.64
N PHE A 210 5.51 -8.28 29.59
CA PHE A 210 5.67 -7.19 28.61
C PHE A 210 5.37 -5.81 29.21
N PHE A 211 4.38 -5.72 30.11
CA PHE A 211 3.93 -4.46 30.70
C PHE A 211 4.82 -4.01 31.86
N ARG A 212 6.02 -3.50 31.52
CA ARG A 212 6.99 -2.96 32.49
C ARG A 212 7.45 -1.55 32.13
N PRO A 213 7.64 -0.66 33.12
CA PRO A 213 7.36 -0.85 34.54
C PRO A 213 5.84 -0.82 34.82
N ALA A 214 5.41 -1.30 35.99
CA ALA A 214 3.99 -1.62 36.26
C ALA A 214 3.08 -0.38 36.16
N GLU A 215 3.62 0.80 36.45
CA GLU A 215 2.90 2.07 36.41
C GLU A 215 2.52 2.50 34.98
N LYS A 216 3.20 1.94 33.96
CA LYS A 216 2.92 2.22 32.55
C LYS A 216 1.95 1.25 31.88
N ARG A 217 1.54 0.19 32.59
CA ARG A 217 0.71 -0.89 32.03
C ARG A 217 -0.55 -0.34 31.36
N ASP A 218 -1.31 0.49 32.06
CA ASP A 218 -2.61 0.96 31.56
C ASP A 218 -2.47 1.81 30.29
N SER A 219 -1.46 2.68 30.24
CA SER A 219 -1.14 3.47 29.04
C SER A 219 -0.74 2.58 27.87
N MET A 220 0.08 1.54 28.11
CA MET A 220 0.49 0.58 27.08
C MET A 220 -0.70 -0.23 26.55
N VAL A 221 -1.62 -0.66 27.41
CA VAL A 221 -2.85 -1.35 27.01
C VAL A 221 -3.72 -0.46 26.13
N VAL A 222 -3.95 0.79 26.54
CA VAL A 222 -4.70 1.77 25.74
C VAL A 222 -4.06 1.97 24.36
N ASN A 223 -2.73 2.11 24.30
CA ASN A 223 -2.00 2.27 23.05
C ASN A 223 -2.14 1.06 22.13
N LEU A 224 -2.02 -0.17 22.65
CA LEU A 224 -2.22 -1.40 21.88
C LEU A 224 -3.63 -1.49 21.32
N ARG A 225 -4.65 -1.18 22.13
CA ARG A 225 -6.05 -1.16 21.68
C ARG A 225 -6.23 -0.16 20.54
N ASN A 226 -5.71 1.06 20.70
CA ASN A 226 -5.79 2.13 19.70
C ASN A 226 -5.09 1.79 18.37
N ILE A 227 -3.97 1.07 18.41
CA ILE A 227 -3.31 0.58 17.19
C ILE A 227 -4.26 -0.33 16.41
N ILE A 228 -4.80 -1.34 17.07
CA ILE A 228 -5.69 -2.33 16.44
C ILE A 228 -7.01 -1.70 15.99
N GLN A 229 -7.50 -0.68 16.70
CA GLN A 229 -8.74 0.00 16.33
C GLN A 229 -8.58 0.88 15.09
N ARG A 230 -7.43 1.57 14.93
CA ARG A 230 -7.14 2.38 13.75
C ARG A 230 -6.95 1.54 12.48
N MET A 231 -6.55 0.28 12.61
CA MET A 231 -6.47 -0.64 11.48
C MET A 231 -7.85 -0.96 10.87
N ASN A 232 -8.94 -0.72 11.61
CA ASN A 232 -10.31 -1.12 11.24
C ASN A 232 -10.41 -2.57 10.71
N PRO A 233 -9.89 -3.58 11.44
CA PRO A 233 -9.77 -4.94 10.95
C PRO A 233 -11.13 -5.58 10.65
N SER A 234 -11.16 -6.38 9.60
CA SER A 234 -12.28 -7.27 9.31
C SER A 234 -12.37 -8.40 10.34
N ARG A 235 -13.49 -9.14 10.31
CA ARG A 235 -13.64 -10.35 11.13
C ARG A 235 -12.52 -11.36 10.88
N GLN A 236 -12.09 -11.48 9.62
CA GLN A 236 -11.03 -12.41 9.23
C GLN A 236 -9.66 -11.95 9.73
N ASP A 237 -9.40 -10.64 9.76
CA ASP A 237 -8.14 -10.09 10.25
C ASP A 237 -8.00 -10.33 11.75
N LEU A 238 -9.04 -10.04 12.53
CA LEU A 238 -9.01 -10.33 13.98
C LEU A 238 -8.90 -11.83 14.26
N ALA A 239 -9.56 -12.69 13.47
CA ALA A 239 -9.44 -14.14 13.63
C ALA A 239 -8.01 -14.62 13.33
N THR A 240 -7.38 -14.09 12.27
CA THR A 240 -5.99 -14.40 11.91
C THR A 240 -5.02 -13.93 12.98
N LEU A 241 -5.15 -12.69 13.44
CA LEU A 241 -4.32 -12.14 14.52
C LEU A 241 -4.51 -12.92 15.82
N HIS A 242 -5.75 -13.29 16.14
CA HIS A 242 -6.04 -14.12 17.31
C HIS A 242 -5.34 -15.47 17.21
N GLY A 243 -5.47 -16.16 16.06
CA GLY A 243 -4.80 -17.42 15.79
C GLY A 243 -3.28 -17.33 15.88
N ALA A 244 -2.69 -16.27 15.33
CA ALA A 244 -1.25 -16.02 15.39
C ALA A 244 -0.76 -15.87 16.84
N ILE A 245 -1.41 -15.05 17.65
CA ILE A 245 -1.02 -14.84 19.06
C ILE A 245 -1.23 -16.11 19.87
N SER A 246 -2.36 -16.83 19.68
CA SER A 246 -2.59 -18.11 20.33
C SER A 246 -1.52 -19.15 19.96
N GLY A 247 -1.12 -19.22 18.69
CA GLY A 247 -0.04 -20.09 18.24
C GLY A 247 1.32 -19.76 18.87
N ILE A 248 1.65 -18.47 19.01
CA ILE A 248 2.87 -18.02 19.69
C ILE A 248 2.83 -18.37 21.20
N ALA A 249 1.68 -18.14 21.84
CA ALA A 249 1.48 -18.36 23.27
C ALA A 249 1.55 -19.84 23.66
N GLU A 250 0.76 -20.67 22.97
CA GLU A 250 0.60 -22.09 23.29
C GLU A 250 1.74 -22.96 22.74
N GLY A 251 2.46 -22.49 21.72
CA GLY A 251 3.35 -23.33 20.93
C GLY A 251 2.57 -24.26 20.00
N ALA A 252 3.22 -24.78 18.96
CA ALA A 252 2.56 -25.66 18.00
C ALA A 252 1.94 -26.89 18.70
N ARG A 253 0.63 -27.11 18.53
CA ARG A 253 -0.04 -28.33 18.98
C ARG A 253 0.28 -29.46 17.98
N GLY A 254 1.29 -30.26 18.30
CA GLY A 254 1.73 -31.41 17.49
C GLY A 254 3.26 -31.53 17.46
N PRO A 255 3.84 -32.71 17.15
CA PRO A 255 5.29 -32.91 17.17
C PRO A 255 5.93 -32.16 16.00
N ALA A 256 6.21 -30.86 16.20
CA ALA A 256 7.11 -30.13 15.33
C ALA A 256 8.54 -30.60 15.64
N ARG A 257 9.07 -31.48 14.79
CA ARG A 257 10.52 -31.73 14.68
C ARG A 257 11.21 -30.52 14.01
N SER A 258 11.08 -29.32 14.58
CA SER A 258 11.90 -28.13 14.31
C SER A 258 11.27 -26.93 15.04
N GLY A 259 12.08 -25.92 15.38
CA GLY A 259 11.59 -24.66 15.95
C GLY A 259 10.52 -23.98 15.08
N SER A 260 9.85 -22.96 15.63
CA SER A 260 8.84 -22.16 14.90
C SER A 260 9.41 -21.36 13.73
N LEU A 261 10.74 -21.28 13.64
CA LEU A 261 11.50 -20.66 12.55
C LEU A 261 12.41 -21.74 11.94
N ASP A 262 12.61 -21.67 10.63
CA ASP A 262 13.68 -22.40 9.95
C ASP A 262 15.06 -21.83 10.34
N LYS A 263 16.14 -22.48 9.87
CA LYS A 263 17.52 -22.10 10.21
C LYS A 263 17.79 -20.62 9.91
N ASP A 264 17.35 -20.16 8.74
CA ASP A 264 17.56 -18.79 8.27
C ASP A 264 16.73 -17.76 9.07
N GLY A 265 15.50 -18.12 9.46
CA GLY A 265 14.64 -17.29 10.30
C GLY A 265 15.17 -17.10 11.72
N ALA A 266 15.75 -18.14 12.32
CA ALA A 266 16.36 -18.05 13.65
C ALA A 266 17.60 -17.14 13.66
N GLU A 267 18.41 -17.20 12.61
CA GLU A 267 19.62 -16.37 12.45
C GLU A 267 19.27 -14.90 12.14
N THR A 268 18.27 -14.68 11.29
CA THR A 268 17.72 -13.34 10.99
C THR A 268 17.19 -12.66 12.25
N LEU A 269 16.45 -13.39 13.09
CA LEU A 269 15.93 -12.87 14.36
C LEU A 269 17.05 -12.41 15.31
N ARG A 270 18.15 -13.16 15.40
CA ARG A 270 19.31 -12.78 16.22
C ARG A 270 19.98 -11.51 15.71
N SER A 271 20.20 -11.43 14.41
CA SER A 271 20.75 -10.23 13.77
C SER A 271 19.90 -8.99 14.04
N MET A 272 18.56 -9.10 13.98
CA MET A 272 17.65 -8.01 14.32
C MET A 272 17.73 -7.61 15.80
N LEU A 273 17.81 -8.58 16.71
CA LEU A 273 17.91 -8.33 18.15
C LEU A 273 19.24 -7.67 18.54
N GLU A 274 20.33 -8.04 17.89
CA GLU A 274 21.65 -7.45 18.10
C GLU A 274 21.71 -5.99 17.63
N ARG A 275 21.08 -5.69 16.49
CA ARG A 275 20.93 -4.31 16.00
C ARG A 275 20.06 -3.46 16.91
N ALA A 276 19.07 -4.06 17.57
CA ALA A 276 18.22 -3.36 18.53
C ALA A 276 18.94 -3.13 19.88
N ALA A 277 19.93 -3.95 20.25
CA ALA A 277 20.69 -3.80 21.48
C ALA A 277 21.71 -2.65 21.44
N THR A 278 22.16 -2.24 20.24
CA THR A 278 23.10 -1.12 20.05
C THR A 278 22.41 0.25 19.98
N ASP A 279 21.09 0.28 19.79
CA ASP A 279 20.32 1.51 19.76
C ASP A 279 20.07 2.04 21.18
N LYS A 280 20.74 3.14 21.55
CA LYS A 280 20.65 3.79 22.88
C LYS A 280 19.32 4.52 23.11
N SER A 281 18.33 4.36 22.23
CA SER A 281 17.03 5.03 22.28
C SER A 281 16.04 4.39 23.28
N GLY A 282 16.45 4.19 24.55
CA GLY A 282 15.56 4.13 25.73
C GLY A 282 14.44 3.08 25.81
N ALA A 283 14.20 2.25 24.79
CA ALA A 283 13.16 1.24 24.75
C ALA A 283 13.79 -0.15 24.68
N THR A 284 14.38 -0.60 25.79
CA THR A 284 14.93 -1.96 25.90
C THR A 284 13.78 -2.95 25.83
N ALA A 285 13.66 -3.70 24.73
CA ALA A 285 12.77 -4.85 24.68
C ALA A 285 13.08 -5.79 25.87
N PRO A 286 12.08 -6.36 26.57
CA PRO A 286 12.35 -7.11 27.79
C PRO A 286 13.21 -8.34 27.47
N VAL A 287 14.47 -8.31 27.90
CA VAL A 287 15.51 -9.33 27.69
C VAL A 287 15.01 -10.75 28.04
N ARG A 288 14.08 -10.85 28.99
CA ARG A 288 13.42 -12.12 29.39
C ARG A 288 12.50 -12.72 28.32
N GLY A 289 11.76 -11.88 27.57
CA GLY A 289 10.92 -12.31 26.45
C GLY A 289 11.76 -12.84 25.30
N ILE A 290 12.85 -12.14 25.01
CA ILE A 290 13.85 -12.52 24.00
C ILE A 290 14.51 -13.86 24.35
N ALA A 291 14.93 -14.05 25.61
CA ALA A 291 15.52 -15.32 26.07
C ALA A 291 14.57 -16.52 25.88
N ARG A 292 13.26 -16.33 26.09
CA ARG A 292 12.25 -17.39 25.85
C ARG A 292 12.12 -17.71 24.36
N LEU A 293 12.15 -16.69 23.50
CA LEU A 293 12.06 -16.85 22.04
C LEU A 293 13.30 -17.55 21.48
N LEU A 294 14.50 -17.18 21.94
CA LEU A 294 15.77 -17.81 21.57
C LEU A 294 15.85 -19.28 22.06
N ARG A 295 15.38 -19.59 23.27
CA ARG A 295 15.31 -20.99 23.76
C ARG A 295 14.41 -21.89 22.89
N ARG A 296 13.37 -21.33 22.30
CA ARG A 296 12.41 -22.04 21.42
C ARG A 296 12.92 -22.15 19.97
N ASN A 297 13.88 -21.33 19.58
CA ASN A 297 14.45 -21.27 18.24
C ASN A 297 15.99 -21.23 18.31
N PRO A 298 16.64 -22.31 18.81
CA PRO A 298 18.09 -22.39 18.82
C PRO A 298 18.64 -22.47 17.39
N THR A 299 19.88 -22.02 17.20
CA THR A 299 20.62 -22.32 15.95
C THR A 299 20.98 -23.80 15.91
N GLU A 300 21.37 -24.30 14.73
CA GLU A 300 21.72 -25.71 14.58
C GLU A 300 22.96 -26.08 15.41
N ALA A 301 24.01 -25.26 15.35
CA ALA A 301 25.20 -25.40 16.21
C ALA A 301 24.85 -25.45 17.71
N GLU A 302 23.96 -24.56 18.19
CA GLU A 302 23.50 -24.58 19.59
C GLU A 302 22.75 -25.84 19.95
N ARG A 303 21.82 -26.26 19.07
CA ARG A 303 20.99 -27.44 19.27
C ARG A 303 21.88 -28.69 19.37
N LEU A 304 22.80 -28.86 18.43
CA LEU A 304 23.75 -29.97 18.38
C LEU A 304 24.64 -30.01 19.62
N LEU A 305 25.26 -28.87 19.96
CA LEU A 305 26.14 -28.80 21.12
C LEU A 305 25.38 -29.05 22.42
N TRP A 306 24.21 -28.41 22.60
CA TRP A 306 23.41 -28.58 23.80
C TRP A 306 22.97 -30.03 24.00
N GLU A 307 22.43 -30.67 22.96
CA GLU A 307 21.98 -32.07 23.05
C GLU A 307 23.13 -33.03 23.39
N ALA A 308 24.33 -32.78 22.86
CA ALA A 308 25.50 -33.61 23.14
C ALA A 308 26.07 -33.35 24.53
N MET A 309 26.21 -32.08 24.95
CA MET A 309 26.69 -31.70 26.29
C MET A 309 25.81 -32.29 27.40
N MET A 310 24.49 -32.33 27.21
CA MET A 310 23.58 -32.91 28.23
C MET A 310 23.71 -34.43 28.37
N LYS A 311 24.30 -35.12 27.38
CA LYS A 311 24.53 -36.58 27.39
C LYS A 311 25.97 -36.96 27.75
N ASP A 312 26.89 -36.01 27.67
CA ASP A 312 28.31 -36.22 27.95
C ASP A 312 28.61 -35.94 29.43
N ARG A 313 29.18 -36.94 30.12
CA ARG A 313 29.50 -36.90 31.56
C ARG A 313 30.46 -35.77 31.94
N ARG A 314 31.25 -35.26 31.00
CA ARG A 314 32.17 -34.14 31.23
C ARG A 314 31.43 -32.84 31.54
N PHE A 315 30.21 -32.68 31.01
CA PHE A 315 29.43 -31.44 31.10
C PHE A 315 28.10 -31.62 31.87
N ALA A 316 27.51 -32.81 31.82
CA ALA A 316 26.29 -33.12 32.53
C ALA A 316 26.45 -32.85 34.04
N GLY A 317 25.50 -32.12 34.63
CA GLY A 317 25.52 -31.77 36.06
C GLY A 317 26.35 -30.53 36.43
N ARG A 318 27.04 -29.88 35.48
CA ARG A 318 27.88 -28.68 35.73
C ARG A 318 27.13 -27.35 35.66
N GLY A 319 25.82 -27.35 35.91
CA GLY A 319 25.01 -26.13 35.98
C GLY A 319 24.80 -25.38 34.65
N PHE A 320 25.06 -26.00 33.50
CA PHE A 320 24.85 -25.37 32.19
C PHE A 320 23.38 -25.04 31.91
N ARG A 321 23.13 -23.87 31.33
CA ARG A 321 21.82 -23.34 30.94
C ARG A 321 21.93 -22.62 29.59
N ARG A 322 20.89 -22.71 28.77
CA ARG A 322 20.85 -22.10 27.42
C ARG A 322 19.98 -20.85 27.34
N ALA A 323 20.36 -19.91 26.48
CA ALA A 323 19.69 -18.64 26.20
C ALA A 323 19.24 -17.95 27.49
N VAL A 324 20.23 -17.56 28.30
CA VAL A 324 20.03 -16.99 29.63
C VAL A 324 20.30 -15.48 29.60
N PRO A 325 19.43 -14.65 30.18
CA PRO A 325 19.72 -13.22 30.31
C PRO A 325 20.78 -12.96 31.39
N ILE A 326 21.82 -12.22 31.04
CA ILE A 326 22.84 -11.66 31.96
C ILE A 326 22.93 -10.16 31.70
N GLY A 327 22.37 -9.37 32.61
CA GLY A 327 22.24 -7.92 32.43
C GLY A 327 21.45 -7.57 31.16
N PRO A 328 21.99 -6.72 30.27
CA PRO A 328 21.32 -6.32 29.03
C PRO A 328 21.45 -7.36 27.90
N HIS A 329 22.24 -8.43 28.09
CA HIS A 329 22.54 -9.41 27.04
C HIS A 329 21.88 -10.77 27.30
N VAL A 330 21.58 -11.51 26.23
CA VAL A 330 21.27 -12.94 26.30
C VAL A 330 22.50 -13.71 25.83
N VAL A 331 22.95 -14.69 26.63
CA VAL A 331 24.07 -15.57 26.29
C VAL A 331 23.58 -16.93 25.82
N ASP A 332 24.29 -17.53 24.86
CA ASP A 332 23.85 -18.74 24.17
C ASP A 332 23.84 -19.95 25.11
N ILE A 333 24.98 -20.23 25.76
CA ILE A 333 25.08 -21.23 26.84
C ILE A 333 25.94 -20.66 27.97
N VAL A 334 25.54 -20.88 29.22
CA VAL A 334 26.28 -20.45 30.41
C VAL A 334 26.24 -21.49 31.51
N SER A 335 27.35 -21.66 32.22
CA SER A 335 27.40 -22.24 33.57
C SER A 335 27.76 -21.13 34.56
N PHE A 336 26.85 -20.89 35.52
CA PHE A 336 27.10 -19.91 36.58
C PHE A 336 28.15 -20.42 37.58
N ASP A 337 28.17 -21.73 37.83
CA ASP A 337 29.08 -22.37 38.78
C ASP A 337 30.52 -22.30 38.29
N LEU A 338 30.73 -22.50 36.98
CA LEU A 338 32.04 -22.40 36.33
C LEU A 338 32.38 -20.97 35.88
N ARG A 339 31.44 -20.02 36.01
CA ARG A 339 31.49 -18.70 35.39
C ARG A 339 31.95 -18.76 33.91
N LEU A 340 31.39 -19.71 33.17
CA LEU A 340 31.76 -19.98 31.78
C LEU A 340 30.59 -19.67 30.85
N VAL A 341 30.81 -18.83 29.85
CA VAL A 341 29.88 -18.55 28.76
C VAL A 341 30.44 -19.16 27.47
N ILE A 342 29.62 -19.91 26.76
CA ILE A 342 29.90 -20.37 25.40
C ILE A 342 29.05 -19.51 24.48
N ASP A 343 29.70 -18.76 23.60
CA ASP A 343 29.09 -17.84 22.65
C ASP A 343 29.40 -18.32 21.22
N PHE A 344 28.38 -18.46 20.40
CA PHE A 344 28.55 -18.96 19.03
C PHE A 344 28.89 -17.81 18.08
N GLU A 345 29.88 -18.04 17.24
CA GLU A 345 30.14 -17.17 16.10
C GLU A 345 29.35 -17.69 14.88
N PRO A 346 28.41 -16.91 14.33
CA PRO A 346 27.54 -17.34 13.23
C PRO A 346 28.33 -17.59 11.94
N LEU A 347 27.72 -18.32 11.00
CA LEU A 347 28.32 -18.60 9.69
C LEU A 347 28.54 -17.33 8.86
N THR A 348 27.64 -16.36 9.02
CA THR A 348 27.71 -15.05 8.38
C THR A 348 27.28 -13.96 9.36
N GLN A 349 27.98 -12.82 9.36
CA GLN A 349 27.61 -11.66 10.16
C GLN A 349 28.04 -10.37 9.47
N SER A 350 27.29 -9.28 9.73
CA SER A 350 27.71 -7.94 9.33
C SER A 350 28.78 -7.39 10.29
N GLU A 351 29.55 -6.40 9.86
CA GLU A 351 30.55 -5.73 10.71
C GLU A 351 29.95 -5.14 12.00
N ALA A 352 28.75 -4.55 11.89
CA ALA A 352 28.02 -4.02 13.04
C ALA A 352 27.63 -5.13 14.05
N ALA A 353 27.21 -6.29 13.56
CA ALA A 353 26.84 -7.43 14.41
C ALA A 353 28.09 -8.07 15.07
N ALA A 354 29.23 -8.07 14.36
CA ALA A 354 30.51 -8.50 14.91
C ALA A 354 30.98 -7.59 16.05
N ALA A 355 30.89 -6.26 15.86
CA ALA A 355 31.25 -5.27 16.87
C ALA A 355 30.38 -5.40 18.13
N SER A 356 29.06 -5.52 17.98
CA SER A 356 28.13 -5.70 19.11
C SER A 356 28.42 -6.99 19.90
N ARG A 357 28.77 -8.10 19.23
CA ARG A 357 29.20 -9.33 19.91
C ARG A 357 30.50 -9.12 20.69
N ALA A 358 31.48 -8.43 20.11
CA ALA A 358 32.73 -8.13 20.79
C ALA A 358 32.49 -7.30 22.06
N GLU A 359 31.61 -6.29 22.00
CA GLU A 359 31.19 -5.50 23.16
C GLU A 359 30.51 -6.35 24.24
N LYS A 360 29.56 -7.22 23.85
CA LYS A 360 28.90 -8.18 24.76
C LYS A 360 29.94 -9.08 25.46
N ARG A 361 30.89 -9.62 24.69
CA ARG A 361 31.94 -10.53 25.20
C ARG A 361 32.84 -9.81 26.20
N GLN A 362 33.27 -8.59 25.88
CA GLN A 362 34.05 -7.75 26.78
C GLN A 362 33.27 -7.43 28.07
N TRP A 363 32.00 -7.03 27.95
CA TRP A 363 31.14 -6.73 29.09
C TRP A 363 30.95 -7.92 30.04
N LEU A 364 30.89 -9.14 29.50
CA LEU A 364 30.82 -10.39 30.27
C LEU A 364 32.15 -10.70 30.96
N ALA A 365 33.27 -10.52 30.26
CA ALA A 365 34.62 -10.73 30.80
C ALA A 365 34.92 -9.79 31.98
N GLU A 366 34.55 -8.52 31.88
CA GLU A 366 34.64 -7.52 32.97
C GLU A 366 33.85 -7.94 34.22
N ARG A 367 32.85 -8.83 34.06
CA ARG A 367 32.02 -9.37 35.15
C ARG A 367 32.45 -10.75 35.62
N GLY A 368 33.65 -11.16 35.21
CA GLY A 368 34.30 -12.38 35.69
C GLY A 368 33.78 -13.66 35.02
N TYR A 369 33.14 -13.56 33.86
CA TYR A 369 32.84 -14.73 33.02
C TYR A 369 33.99 -15.01 32.05
N GLN A 370 34.44 -16.26 32.00
CA GLN A 370 35.27 -16.73 30.90
C GLN A 370 34.37 -16.96 29.68
N VAL A 371 34.66 -16.28 28.57
CA VAL A 371 33.87 -16.41 27.33
C VAL A 371 34.62 -17.24 26.30
N VAL A 372 34.07 -18.39 25.94
CA VAL A 372 34.58 -19.29 24.91
C VAL A 372 33.80 -19.04 23.63
N ILE A 373 34.52 -18.69 22.56
CA ILE A 373 33.95 -18.45 21.24
C ILE A 373 34.04 -19.74 20.45
N LEU A 374 32.89 -20.25 19.99
CA LEU A 374 32.80 -21.42 19.12
C LEU A 374 32.20 -21.04 17.77
N PRO A 375 32.96 -21.13 16.67
CA PRO A 375 32.40 -20.96 15.33
C PRO A 375 31.34 -22.01 15.04
N ALA A 376 30.16 -21.58 14.59
CA ALA A 376 29.04 -22.47 14.26
C ALA A 376 29.46 -23.53 13.23
N ARG A 377 30.28 -23.14 12.25
CA ARG A 377 30.87 -24.05 11.24
C ARG A 377 31.66 -25.21 11.85
N GLU A 378 32.37 -24.98 12.95
CA GLU A 378 33.20 -26.01 13.59
C GLU A 378 32.31 -27.01 14.31
N VAL A 379 31.28 -26.53 15.00
CA VAL A 379 30.32 -27.37 15.72
C VAL A 379 29.46 -28.20 14.77
N GLU A 380 29.06 -27.63 13.63
CA GLU A 380 28.27 -28.32 12.61
C GLU A 380 29.10 -29.32 11.79
N ALA A 381 30.40 -29.06 11.59
CA ALA A 381 31.29 -29.96 10.85
C ALA A 381 31.84 -31.11 11.71
N ASP A 382 32.29 -30.82 12.94
CA ASP A 382 32.88 -31.80 13.86
C ASP A 382 32.52 -31.51 15.32
N LEU A 383 31.35 -32.03 15.70
CA LEU A 383 30.83 -31.89 17.06
C LEU A 383 31.73 -32.55 18.12
N ALA A 384 32.45 -33.62 17.77
CA ALA A 384 33.33 -34.31 18.72
C ALA A 384 34.54 -33.45 19.08
N ALA A 385 35.20 -32.88 18.07
CA ALA A 385 36.33 -31.97 18.28
C ALA A 385 35.92 -30.72 19.09
N ALA A 386 34.72 -30.18 18.82
CA ALA A 386 34.18 -29.05 19.57
C ALA A 386 33.98 -29.38 21.07
N LEU A 387 33.47 -30.59 21.38
CA LEU A 387 33.32 -31.06 22.76
C LEU A 387 34.66 -31.29 23.44
N ASP A 388 35.65 -31.86 22.74
CA ASP A 388 36.99 -32.10 23.30
C ASP A 388 37.68 -30.78 23.66
N ARG A 389 37.60 -29.78 22.77
CA ARG A 389 38.09 -28.43 23.03
C ARG A 389 37.42 -27.79 24.25
N LEU A 390 36.10 -27.96 24.41
CA LEU A 390 35.40 -27.47 25.59
C LEU A 390 35.81 -28.22 26.87
N ALA A 391 36.10 -29.52 26.78
CA ALA A 391 36.50 -30.33 27.92
C ALA A 391 37.90 -29.97 28.46
N GLU A 392 38.78 -29.44 27.62
CA GLU A 392 40.07 -28.89 28.05
C GLU A 392 39.91 -27.60 28.87
N ILE A 393 38.86 -26.83 28.59
CA ILE A 393 38.58 -25.54 29.23
C ILE A 393 37.75 -25.72 30.51
N VAL A 394 36.83 -26.69 30.53
CA VAL A 394 36.02 -27.00 31.71
C VAL A 394 36.88 -27.71 32.76
N PRO A 395 37.06 -27.16 33.96
CA PRO A 395 37.85 -27.80 35.01
C PRO A 395 37.32 -29.20 35.33
N ARG A 396 38.21 -30.20 35.37
CA ARG A 396 37.86 -31.54 35.86
C ARG A 396 37.45 -31.41 37.33
N GLY A 397 36.18 -31.60 37.63
CA GLY A 397 35.73 -31.59 39.03
C GLY A 397 36.23 -32.84 39.75
N GLU A 398 36.63 -32.65 40.99
CA GLU A 398 36.79 -33.73 41.95
C GLU A 398 35.42 -34.41 42.12
N GLY A 399 35.43 -35.73 42.05
CA GLY A 399 34.23 -36.58 41.91
C GLY A 399 33.36 -36.70 43.15
#